data_AF-A0A0L7KXC3-F1
#
_entry.id   AF-A0A0L7KXC3-F1
#
_cell.length_a   1.000
_cell.length_b   1.000
_cell.length_c   1.000
_cell.angle_alpha   90.00
_cell.angle_beta   90.00
_cell.angle_gamma   90.00
#
_symmetry.space_group_name_H-M   'P 1'
#
loop_
_entity.id
_entity.type
_entity.pdbx_description
1 polymer ?
#
loop_
_entity_poly.entity_id
_entity_poly.type
_entity_poly.pdbx_seq_one_letter_code
_entity_poly.pdbx_strand_id
1 'polypeptide(L)' 'MFSCRELQLLITGAEVPIDIIDLTAHTVVRGFSATHATVQLFWSVLENFDDVQRRQLLKFVTSCSRPPLLGFK' A
#
# COMPACT_ATOMS: atom_id res chain seq x y z
N MET A 1 -27.46 1.29 5.75
CA MET A 1 -27.18 0.59 7.02
C MET A 1 -26.13 -0.46 6.71
N PHE A 2 -24.99 -0.48 7.41
CA PHE A 2 -23.93 -1.47 7.14
C PHE A 2 -24.27 -2.81 7.78
N SER A 3 -23.98 -3.90 7.08
CA SER A 3 -23.98 -5.25 7.66
C SER A 3 -22.79 -5.46 8.60
N CYS A 4 -22.85 -6.44 9.50
CA CYS A 4 -21.72 -6.78 10.39
C CYS A 4 -20.42 -7.02 9.61
N ARG A 5 -20.52 -7.59 8.40
CA ARG A 5 -19.37 -7.87 7.54
C ARG A 5 -18.77 -6.57 6.96
N GLU A 6 -19.62 -5.63 6.54
CA GLU A 6 -19.18 -4.33 6.05
C GLU A 6 -18.56 -3.49 7.16
N LEU A 7 -19.13 -3.53 8.38
CA LEU A 7 -18.58 -2.83 9.55
C LEU A 7 -17.21 -3.41 9.95
N GLN A 8 -17.05 -4.73 9.92
CA GLN A 8 -15.76 -5.38 10.16
C GLN A 8 -14.73 -4.95 9.11
N LEU A 9 -15.07 -4.99 7.82
CA LEU A 9 -14.18 -4.52 6.75
C LEU A 9 -13.79 -3.04 6.93
N LEU A 10 -14.72 -2.21 7.40
CA LEU A 10 -14.50 -0.79 7.69
C LEU A 10 -13.48 -0.57 8.82
N ILE A 11 -13.55 -1.39 9.88
CA ILE A 11 -12.67 -1.29 11.05
C ILE A 11 -11.32 -1.93 10.80
N THR A 12 -11.28 -3.10 10.19
CA THR A 12 -10.04 -3.88 10.05
C THR A 12 -9.29 -3.59 8.75
N GLY A 13 -9.95 -3.03 7.74
CA GLY A 13 -9.42 -2.92 6.38
C GLY A 13 -9.60 -4.23 5.59
N ALA A 14 -9.28 -4.17 4.29
CA ALA A 14 -9.51 -5.27 3.36
C ALA A 14 -8.40 -6.34 3.45
N GLU A 15 -8.76 -7.63 3.38
CA GLU A 15 -7.79 -8.75 3.23
C GLU A 15 -7.48 -8.98 1.76
N VAL A 16 -7.04 -7.91 1.08
CA VAL A 16 -6.71 -7.91 -0.34
C VAL A 16 -5.20 -7.75 -0.46
N PRO A 17 -4.54 -8.40 -1.45
CA PRO A 17 -3.14 -8.16 -1.73
C PRO A 17 -2.87 -6.67 -1.97
N ILE A 18 -1.68 -6.20 -1.55
CA ILE A 18 -1.29 -4.81 -1.80
C ILE A 18 -0.93 -4.69 -3.27
N ASP A 19 -1.68 -3.85 -3.99
CA ASP A 19 -1.40 -3.52 -5.37
C ASP A 19 -0.28 -2.46 -5.43
N ILE A 20 0.88 -2.87 -5.93
CA ILE A 20 2.06 -2.01 -6.05
C ILE A 20 1.87 -0.96 -7.14
N ILE A 21 1.11 -1.28 -8.20
CA ILE A 21 0.85 -0.34 -9.30
C ILE A 21 -0.03 0.79 -8.78
N ASP A 22 -1.09 0.46 -8.04
CA ASP A 22 -1.97 1.43 -7.40
C ASP A 22 -1.22 2.28 -6.35
N LEU A 23 -0.37 1.65 -5.53
CA LEU A 23 0.47 2.35 -4.56
C LEU A 23 1.43 3.33 -5.24
N THR A 24 2.08 2.93 -6.34
CA THR A 24 3.02 3.78 -7.08
C THR A 24 2.31 4.96 -7.74
N ALA A 25 1.13 4.71 -8.32
CA ALA A 25 0.32 5.74 -8.98
C ALA A 25 -0.14 6.85 -8.02
N HIS A 26 -0.36 6.52 -6.74
CA HIS A 26 -0.83 7.45 -5.72
C HIS A 26 0.28 7.93 -4.76
N THR A 27 1.55 7.61 -5.03
CA THR A 27 2.68 8.07 -4.20
C THR A 27 3.23 9.40 -4.72
N VAL A 28 3.22 10.42 -3.86
CA VAL A 28 3.85 11.72 -4.13
C VAL A 28 5.31 11.69 -3.67
N VAL A 29 6.24 11.70 -4.62
CA VAL A 29 7.67 11.81 -4.33
C VAL A 29 8.02 13.27 -4.02
N ARG A 30 8.54 13.54 -2.82
CA ARG A 30 9.05 14.86 -2.40
C ARG A 30 10.56 14.80 -2.18
N GLY A 31 11.29 15.82 -2.64
CA GLY A 31 12.76 15.90 -2.49
C GLY A 31 13.57 15.13 -3.53
N PHE A 32 12.94 14.30 -4.36
CA PHE A 32 13.55 13.60 -5.49
C PHE A 32 12.68 13.75 -6.74
N SER A 33 13.26 13.56 -7.92
CA SER A 33 12.49 13.35 -9.15
C SER A 33 11.86 11.94 -9.13
N ALA A 34 10.67 11.77 -9.71
CA ALA A 34 10.07 10.45 -9.92
C ALA A 34 10.97 9.52 -10.77
N THR A 35 11.84 10.09 -11.61
CA THR A 35 12.83 9.37 -12.42
C THR A 35 14.17 9.15 -11.73
N HIS A 36 14.33 9.59 -10.48
CA HIS A 36 15.58 9.44 -9.75
C HIS A 36 15.87 7.96 -9.49
N ALA A 37 17.14 7.54 -9.66
CA ALA A 37 17.54 6.14 -9.53
C ALA A 37 17.12 5.51 -8.20
N THR A 38 17.20 6.25 -7.09
CA THR A 38 16.75 5.79 -5.76
C THR A 38 15.26 5.45 -5.73
N VAL A 39 14.41 6.25 -6.39
CA VAL A 39 12.96 6.02 -6.43
C VAL A 39 12.66 4.78 -7.27
N GLN A 40 13.32 4.63 -8.41
CA GLN A 40 13.18 3.45 -9.26
C GLN A 40 13.64 2.17 -8.53
N LEU A 41 14.79 2.21 -7.86
CA LEU A 41 15.31 1.10 -7.07
C LEU A 41 14.36 0.72 -5.94
N PHE A 42 13.77 1.70 -5.25
CA PHE A 42 12.77 1.44 -4.21
C PHE A 42 11.59 0.63 -4.75
N TRP A 43 11.02 1.04 -5.88
CA TRP A 43 9.90 0.33 -6.51
C TRP A 43 10.30 -1.05 -7.03
N SER A 44 11.47 -1.19 -7.67
CA SER A 44 11.98 -2.49 -8.11
C SER A 44 12.17 -3.47 -6.95
N VAL A 45 12.62 -3.02 -5.79
CA VAL A 45 12.74 -3.86 -4.59
C VAL A 45 11.34 -4.25 -4.07
N LEU A 46 10.39 -3.32 -4.05
CA LEU A 46 9.01 -3.54 -3.63
C LEU A 46 8.26 -4.55 -4.50
N GLU A 47 8.48 -4.52 -5.82
CA GLU A 47 7.92 -5.48 -6.75
C GLU A 47 8.40 -6.90 -6.45
N ASN A 48 9.65 -7.06 -6.00
CA ASN A 48 10.24 -8.33 -5.62
C ASN A 48 9.87 -8.80 -4.19
N PHE A 49 9.17 -7.98 -3.40
CA PHE A 49 8.72 -8.38 -2.06
C PHE A 49 7.57 -9.38 -2.12
N ASP A 50 7.56 -10.30 -1.16
CA ASP A 50 6.40 -11.15 -0.89
C ASP A 50 5.26 -10.36 -0.21
N ASP A 51 4.08 -10.95 -0.17
CA ASP A 51 2.88 -10.33 0.41
C ASP A 51 3.05 -9.97 1.90
N VAL A 52 3.88 -10.69 2.63
CA VAL A 52 4.12 -10.45 4.06
C VAL A 52 5.00 -9.21 4.23
N GLN A 53 6.09 -9.14 3.47
CA GLN A 53 7.01 -8.00 3.42
C GLN A 53 6.30 -6.72 2.97
N ARG A 54 5.42 -6.81 1.97
CA ARG A 54 4.58 -5.66 1.54
C ARG A 54 3.70 -5.16 2.67
N ARG A 55 3.06 -6.05 3.44
CA ARG A 55 2.24 -5.67 4.61
C ARG A 55 3.07 -5.09 5.75
N GLN A 56 4.29 -5.60 5.95
CA GLN A 56 5.23 -5.05 6.93
C GLN A 56 5.66 -3.64 6.55
N LEU A 57 5.98 -3.41 5.27
CA LEU A 57 6.29 -2.07 4.77
C LEU A 57 5.10 -1.13 4.95
N LEU A 58 3.90 -1.55 4.55
CA LEU A 58 2.69 -0.74 4.70
C LEU A 58 2.45 -0.38 6.17
N LYS A 59 2.64 -1.34 7.08
CA LYS A 59 2.57 -1.09 8.53
C LYS A 59 3.66 -0.12 9.00
N PHE A 60 4.86 -0.21 8.45
CA PHE A 60 5.94 0.71 8.78
C PHE A 60 5.62 2.15 8.36
N VAL A 61 5.07 2.37 7.17
CA VAL A 61 4.80 3.72 6.65
C VAL A 61 3.46 4.31 7.09
N THR A 62 2.43 3.48 7.31
CA THR A 62 1.06 3.92 7.61
C THR A 62 0.55 3.50 8.99
N SER A 63 1.32 2.73 9.76
CA SER A 63 0.88 2.03 10.99
C SER A 63 -0.24 1.00 10.81
N CYS A 64 -0.73 0.81 9.58
CA CYS A 64 -1.76 -0.17 9.23
C CYS A 64 -1.18 -1.25 8.31
N SER A 65 -1.48 -2.52 8.58
CA SER A 65 -1.01 -3.64 7.75
C SER A 65 -1.96 -4.00 6.60
N ARG A 66 -3.08 -3.26 6.44
CA ARG A 66 -4.11 -3.55 5.45
C ARG A 66 -4.32 -2.36 4.52
N PRO A 67 -4.47 -2.57 3.21
CA PRO A 67 -4.76 -1.50 2.27
C PRO A 67 -6.20 -0.96 2.48
N PRO A 68 -6.46 0.30 2.08
CA PRO A 68 -7.81 0.86 2.08
C PRO A 68 -8.72 0.08 1.14
N LEU A 69 -10.01 -0.02 1.48
CA LEU A 69 -11.02 -0.75 0.70
C LEU A 69 -11.18 -0.26 -0.75
N LEU A 70 -10.84 1.00 -1.02
CA LEU A 70 -10.99 1.65 -2.33
C LEU A 70 -9.66 1.88 -3.06
N GLY A 71 -8.57 1.28 -2.57
CA GLY A 71 -7.22 1.54 -3.06
C GLY A 71 -6.57 2.77 -2.41
N PHE A 72 -5.39 3.14 -2.89
CA PHE A 72 -4.53 4.20 -2.32
C PHE A 72 -4.87 5.63 -2.79
N LYS A 73 -6.11 5.87 -3.25
CA LYS A 73 -6.60 7.18 -3.74
C LYS A 73 -6.67 8.28 -2.70
#